data_AF-A0A1J5RR46-F1
#
_entry.id   AF-A0A1J5RR46-F1
#
_cell.length_a   1.000
_cell.length_b   1.000
_cell.length_c   1.000
_cell.angle_alpha   90.00
_cell.angle_beta   90.00
_cell.angle_gamma   90.00
#
_symmetry.space_group_name_H-M   'P 1'
#
loop_
_entity.id
_entity.type
_entity.pdbx_description
1 polymer ?
#
loop_
_entity_poly.entity_id
_entity_poly.type
_entity_poly.pdbx_seq_one_letter_code
_entity_poly.pdbx_strand_id
1 'polypeptide(L)' 'MTPQALQDYLHGHIPLSKAMAVEVRTASPKGFCLVAPLTPNINHRDTVFGGSASAVTIIV' A
#
# COMPACT_ATOMS: atom_id res chain seq x y z
N MET A 1 -5.60 -6.30 -15.40
CA MET A 1 -4.54 -5.40 -14.93
C MET A 1 -3.50 -6.24 -14.21
N THR A 2 -2.20 -6.04 -14.48
CA THR A 2 -1.12 -6.76 -13.79
C THR A 2 -0.89 -6.14 -12.40
N PRO A 3 -0.25 -6.85 -11.45
CA PRO A 3 0.10 -6.28 -10.16
C PRO A 3 0.91 -4.98 -10.28
N GLN A 4 1.91 -4.96 -11.16
CA GLN A 4 2.73 -3.78 -11.41
C GLN A 4 1.91 -2.60 -11.94
N ALA A 5 1.01 -2.84 -12.91
CA ALA A 5 0.17 -1.78 -13.46
C ALA A 5 -0.78 -1.17 -12.41
N LEU A 6 -1.31 -1.98 -11.50
CA LEU A 6 -2.12 -1.46 -10.38
C LEU A 6 -1.25 -0.67 -9.40
N GLN A 7 -0.04 -1.15 -9.08
CA GLN A 7 0.89 -0.44 -8.20
C GLN A 7 1.27 0.93 -8.77
N ASP A 8 1.62 0.98 -10.06
CA ASP A 8 2.00 2.23 -10.74
C ASP A 8 0.82 3.21 -10.78
N TYR A 9 -0.39 2.70 -11.00
CA TYR A 9 -1.61 3.48 -10.93
C TYR A 9 -1.81 4.09 -9.52
N LEU A 10 -1.71 3.27 -8.46
CA LEU A 10 -1.85 3.77 -7.08
C LEU A 10 -0.78 4.83 -6.77
N HIS A 11 0.49 4.57 -7.10
CA HIS A 11 1.58 5.50 -6.87
C HIS A 11 1.44 6.82 -7.66
N GLY A 12 0.87 6.76 -8.86
CA GLY A 12 0.65 7.93 -9.72
C GLY A 12 -0.53 8.79 -9.27
N HIS A 13 -1.59 8.17 -8.74
CA HIS A 13 -2.84 8.85 -8.40
C HIS A 13 -3.01 9.16 -6.91
N ILE A 14 -2.33 8.42 -6.03
CA ILE A 14 -2.42 8.56 -4.57
C ILE A 14 -1.00 8.71 -4.01
N PRO A 15 -0.49 9.95 -3.85
CA PRO A 15 0.89 10.18 -3.40
C PRO A 15 1.25 9.48 -2.08
N LEU A 16 0.28 9.33 -1.18
CA LEU A 16 0.46 8.62 0.08
C LEU A 16 0.83 7.14 -0.13
N SER A 17 0.25 6.46 -1.13
CA SER A 17 0.58 5.06 -1.42
C SER A 17 2.06 4.89 -1.77
N LYS A 18 2.63 5.84 -2.50
CA LYS A 18 4.06 5.88 -2.84
C LYS A 18 4.93 6.17 -1.61
N ALA A 19 4.52 7.12 -0.77
CA ALA A 19 5.25 7.45 0.46
C ALA A 19 5.27 6.27 1.45
N MET A 20 4.18 5.51 1.51
CA MET A 20 4.05 4.29 2.32
C MET A 20 4.71 3.06 1.67
N ALA A 21 5.26 3.19 0.46
CA ALA A 21 5.82 2.12 -0.35
C ALA A 21 4.86 0.93 -0.52
N VAL A 22 3.60 1.21 -0.86
CA VAL A 22 2.60 0.17 -1.10
C VAL A 22 2.99 -0.68 -2.31
N GLU A 23 3.01 -1.99 -2.12
CA GLU A 23 3.28 -2.98 -3.14
C GLU A 23 2.02 -3.81 -3.44
N VAL A 24 1.80 -4.10 -4.72
CA VAL A 24 0.74 -5.02 -5.14
C VAL A 24 1.36 -6.40 -5.36
N ARG A 25 1.12 -7.34 -4.44
CA ARG A 25 1.66 -8.72 -4.54
C ARG A 25 0.92 -9.55 -5.58
N THR A 26 -0.41 -9.42 -5.60
CA THR A 26 -1.27 -10.13 -6.54
C THR A 26 -2.39 -9.21 -7.00
N ALA A 27 -2.82 -9.37 -8.25
CA ALA A 27 -3.96 -8.65 -8.81
C ALA A 27 -4.65 -9.57 -9.83
N SER A 28 -5.91 -9.89 -9.56
CA SER A 28 -6.73 -10.77 -10.40
C SER A 28 -8.21 -10.36 -10.32
N PRO A 29 -9.07 -10.87 -11.19
CA PRO A 29 -10.52 -10.64 -11.09
C PRO A 29 -11.14 -11.13 -9.77
N LYS A 30 -10.51 -12.07 -9.06
CA LYS A 30 -10.99 -12.58 -7.76
C LYS A 30 -10.56 -11.70 -6.58
N GLY A 31 -9.67 -10.73 -6.81
CA GLY A 31 -9.12 -9.87 -5.78
C GLY A 31 -7.63 -9.62 -5.96
N PHE A 32 -7.09 -8.84 -5.02
CA PHE A 32 -5.70 -8.41 -4.97
C PHE A 32 -5.16 -8.51 -3.55
N CYS A 33 -3.84 -8.38 -3.41
CA CYS A 33 -3.15 -8.30 -2.13
C CYS A 33 -2.21 -7.10 -2.13
N LEU A 34 -2.42 -6.19 -1.17
CA LEU A 34 -1.53 -5.06 -0.92
C LEU A 34 -0.64 -5.34 0.28
N VAL A 35 0.60 -4.86 0.20
CA VAL A 35 1.57 -4.89 1.29
C VAL A 35 2.18 -3.51 1.43
N ALA A 36 2.46 -3.08 2.65
CA ALA A 36 3.27 -1.88 2.91
C ALA A 36 4.40 -2.27 3.87
N PRO A 37 5.67 -1.99 3.56
CA PRO A 37 6.79 -2.32 4.43
C PRO A 37 6.73 -1.52 5.73
N LEU A 38 7.27 -2.08 6.81
CA LEU A 38 7.17 -1.47 8.14
C LEU A 38 7.96 -0.16 8.23
N THR A 39 9.18 -0.09 7.69
CA THR A 39 10.11 1.05 7.86
C THR A 39 9.51 2.43 7.55
N PRO A 40 8.82 2.70 6.43
CA PRO A 40 8.17 3.99 6.20
C PRO A 40 6.85 4.18 6.97
N ASN A 41 6.35 3.13 7.62
CA ASN A 41 5.04 3.08 8.26
C ASN A 41 5.11 2.84 9.77
N ILE A 42 6.26 3.11 10.41
CA ILE A 42 6.41 2.97 11.86
C ILE A 42 5.76 4.12 12.63
N ASN A 43 5.36 3.83 13.87
CA ASN A 43 5.06 4.83 14.89
C ASN A 43 6.27 5.03 15.83
N HIS A 44 6.09 5.85 16.87
CA HIS A 44 7.12 6.13 17.89
C HIS A 44 7.53 4.93 18.77
N ARG A 45 6.95 3.74 18.55
CA ARG A 45 7.28 2.47 19.22
C ARG A 45 7.78 1.40 18.24
N ASP A 46 8.24 1.78 17.06
CA ASP A 46 8.78 0.88 16.04
C ASP A 46 7.79 -0.22 15.57
N THR A 47 6.49 0.03 15.72
CA THR A 47 5.41 -0.83 15.21
C THR A 47 4.59 -0.08 14.18
N VAL A 48 3.66 -0.74 13.50
CA VAL A 48 2.86 -0.09 12.45
C VAL A 48 2.08 1.12 13.01
N PHE A 49 2.17 2.25 12.33
CA PHE A 49 1.36 3.42 12.62
C PHE A 49 -0.11 3.14 12.28
N GLY A 50 -1.03 3.44 13.20
CA GLY A 50 -2.44 3.14 13.03
C GLY A 50 -3.05 3.83 11.79
N GLY A 51 -2.61 5.05 11.48
CA GLY A 51 -3.01 5.74 10.26
C GLY A 51 -2.49 5.07 8.99
N SER A 52 -1.28 4.52 9.00
CA SER A 52 -0.74 3.73 7.90
C SER A 52 -1.52 2.43 7.71
N ALA A 53 -1.80 1.69 8.80
CA ALA A 53 -2.59 0.47 8.74
C ALA A 53 -3.99 0.74 8.16
N SER A 54 -4.65 1.80 8.62
CA SER A 54 -5.95 2.25 8.10
C SER A 54 -5.86 2.65 6.62
N ALA A 55 -4.86 3.45 6.25
CA ALA A 55 -4.70 3.93 4.89
C ALA A 55 -4.55 2.78 3.87
N VAL A 56 -3.75 1.74 4.15
CA VAL A 56 -3.61 0.58 3.24
C VAL A 56 -4.98 -0.08 2.97
N THR A 57 -5.88 -0.08 3.95
CA THR A 57 -7.23 -0.66 3.79
C THR A 57 -8.23 0.25 3.06
N ILE A 58 -7.95 1.55 2.98
CA ILE A 58 -8.85 2.57 2.39
C ILE A 58 -8.46 2.93 0.95
N ILE A 59 -7.19 2.78 0.56
CA ILE A 59 -6.63 3.22 -0.73
C ILE A 59 -7.22 2.48 -1.96
N VAL A 60 -8.14 1.53 -1.76
CA VAL A 60 -8.68 0.61 -2.78
C VAL A 60 -10.12 0.90 -3.16
#